data_AF-A0A1B7WYH7-F1
#
_entry.id   AF-A0A1B7WYH7-F1
#
_cell.length_a   1.000
_cell.length_b   1.000
_cell.length_c   1.000
_cell.angle_alpha   90.00
_cell.angle_beta   90.00
_cell.angle_gamma   90.00
#
_symmetry.space_group_name_H-M   'P 1'
#
loop_
_entity.id
_entity.type
_entity.pdbx_description
1 polymer ?
#
loop_
_entity_poly.entity_id
_entity_poly.type
_entity_poly.pdbx_seq_one_letter_code
_entity_poly.pdbx_strand_id
1 'polypeptide(L)'
;MESMKIKTHIGNDKILKVELPDEFANEELEIVIVFQRIAEKSLQSATKTPEELGYSRRFLEEVIGSWEGEPLERPEQLPFEEREEIQWPIS
;
A
#
# COMPACT_ATOMS: atom_id res chain seq x y z
N MET A 1 -8.04 29.60 -9.05
CA MET A 1 -8.45 28.75 -7.91
C MET A 1 -7.72 27.43 -8.07
N GLU A 2 -6.67 27.23 -7.28
CA GLU A 2 -5.98 25.94 -7.19
C GLU A 2 -6.47 25.22 -5.94
N SER A 3 -6.79 23.92 -6.05
CA SER A 3 -7.35 23.14 -4.93
C SER A 3 -6.36 22.05 -4.51
N MET A 4 -5.89 22.10 -3.27
CA MET A 4 -5.00 21.09 -2.70
C MET A 4 -5.75 20.22 -1.68
N LYS A 5 -5.63 18.89 -1.79
CA LYS A 5 -6.19 17.94 -0.82
C LYS A 5 -5.13 17.58 0.22
N ILE A 6 -5.34 18.03 1.45
CA ILE A 6 -4.44 17.74 2.58
C ILE A 6 -5.11 16.71 3.50
N LYS A 7 -4.46 15.58 3.73
CA LYS A 7 -4.89 14.58 4.72
C LYS A 7 -3.99 14.72 5.95
N THR A 8 -4.57 15.15 7.06
CA THR A 8 -3.83 15.35 8.30
C THR A 8 -4.61 14.82 9.49
N HIS A 9 -3.89 14.47 10.55
CA HIS A 9 -4.45 13.91 11.78
C HIS A 9 -4.43 14.98 12.87
N ILE A 10 -5.60 15.24 13.47
CA ILE A 10 -5.72 16.17 14.59
C ILE A 10 -5.30 15.42 15.86
N GLY A 11 -4.18 15.81 16.43
CA GLY A 11 -3.64 15.24 17.66
C GLY A 11 -4.38 15.71 18.92
N ASN A 12 -3.84 15.36 20.09
CA ASN A 12 -4.42 15.72 21.39
C ASN A 12 -4.45 17.23 21.66
N ASP A 13 -3.66 18.01 20.92
CA ASP A 13 -3.62 19.47 20.94
C ASP A 13 -4.82 20.11 20.24
N LYS A 14 -5.62 19.33 19.49
CA LYS A 14 -6.84 19.79 18.80
C LYS A 14 -6.61 20.88 17.75
N ILE A 15 -5.36 21.06 17.31
CA ILE A 15 -4.95 22.09 16.34
C ILE A 15 -4.71 21.43 14.98
N LEU A 16 -5.24 22.05 13.93
CA LEU A 16 -4.94 21.72 12.54
C LEU A 16 -3.71 22.53 12.10
N LYS A 17 -2.60 21.85 11.79
CA LYS A 17 -1.40 22.48 11.21
C LYS A 17 -1.40 22.26 9.70
N VAL A 18 -1.29 23.36 8.95
CA VAL A 18 -1.17 23.36 7.49
C VAL A 18 0.17 24.01 7.16
N GLU A 19 1.10 23.22 6.61
CA GLU A 19 2.40 23.70 6.15
C GLU A 19 2.33 23.92 4.65
N LEU A 20 2.57 25.15 4.21
CA LEU A 20 2.60 25.52 2.80
C LEU A 20 4.03 25.40 2.27
N PRO A 21 4.23 24.95 1.02
CA PRO A 21 5.54 24.97 0.38
C PRO A 21 6.14 26.39 0.32
N ASP A 22 7.47 26.47 0.28
CA ASP A 22 8.20 27.73 0.13
C ASP A 22 7.85 28.52 -1.14
N GLU A 23 7.24 27.87 -2.14
CA GLU A 23 6.74 28.50 -3.36
C GLU A 23 5.75 29.63 -3.08
N PHE A 24 5.01 29.55 -1.97
CA PHE A 24 4.02 30.56 -1.57
C PHE A 24 4.53 31.54 -0.51
N ALA A 25 5.84 31.63 -0.32
CA ALA A 25 6.44 32.48 0.71
C ALA A 25 6.25 33.98 0.40
N ASN A 26 5.80 34.74 1.40
CA ASN A 26 5.54 36.18 1.32
C ASN A 26 4.39 36.57 0.37
N GLU A 27 3.48 35.66 0.07
CA GLU A 27 2.29 35.94 -0.73
C GLU A 27 1.02 36.01 0.14
N GLU A 28 0.07 36.87 -0.25
CA GLU A 28 -1.25 36.92 0.37
C GLU A 28 -2.17 35.89 -0.29
N LEU A 29 -2.57 34.87 0.47
CA LEU A 29 -3.39 33.76 -0.03
C LEU A 29 -4.77 33.77 0.63
N GLU A 30 -5.81 33.68 -0.19
CA GLU A 30 -7.17 33.40 0.29
C GLU A 30 -7.37 31.87 0.37
N ILE A 31 -7.62 31.36 1.58
CA ILE A 31 -7.73 29.92 1.84
C ILE A 31 -9.17 29.56 2.22
N VAL A 32 -9.77 28.62 1.48
CA VAL A 32 -11.07 28.03 1.79
C VAL A 32 -10.87 26.60 2.31
N ILE A 33 -11.23 26.36 3.56
CA ILE A 33 -11.08 25.05 4.20
C ILE A 33 -12.40 24.29 4.14
N VAL A 34 -12.42 23.17 3.43
CA VAL A 34 -13.53 22.21 3.44
C VAL A 34 -13.04 20.93 4.11
N PHE A 35 -13.61 20.57 5.26
CA PHE A 35 -13.24 19.34 5.96
C PHE A 35 -14.35 18.29 5.87
N GLN A 36 -13.94 17.04 5.68
CA GLN A 36 -14.81 15.88 5.77
C GLN A 36 -14.25 14.95 6.83
N ARG A 37 -15.08 14.57 7.81
CA ARG A 37 -14.67 13.59 8.81
C ARG A 37 -14.49 12.24 8.11
N ILE A 38 -13.26 11.74 8.11
CA ILE A 38 -13.00 10.37 7.69
C ILE A 38 -13.55 9.48 8.80
N ALA A 39 -14.69 8.82 8.54
CA ALA A 39 -15.23 7.84 9.47
C ALA A 39 -14.18 6.76 9.71
N GLU A 40 -14.01 6.33 10.96
CA GLU A 40 -13.04 5.30 11.37
C GLU A 40 -13.17 4.01 10.52
N LYS A 41 -14.37 3.73 9.99
CA LYS A 41 -14.63 2.65 9.04
C LYS A 41 -13.75 2.66 7.78
N SER A 42 -13.21 3.80 7.36
CA SER A 42 -12.31 3.90 6.20
C SER A 42 -10.84 3.67 6.54
N LEU A 43 -10.44 3.84 7.81
CA LEU A 43 -9.12 3.45 8.31
C LEU A 43 -9.13 1.98 8.78
N GLN A 44 -10.30 1.49 9.14
CA GLN A 44 -10.64 0.08 9.22
C GLN A 44 -10.92 -0.46 7.81
N SER A 45 -9.93 -0.40 6.91
CA SER A 45 -9.63 -1.64 6.21
C SER A 45 -9.20 -2.60 7.30
N ALA A 46 -10.19 -3.15 8.00
CA ALA A 46 -9.99 -4.20 8.98
C ALA A 46 -9.40 -5.32 8.14
N THR A 47 -8.07 -5.37 8.10
CA THR A 47 -7.32 -6.54 7.71
C THR A 47 -7.77 -7.57 8.72
N LYS A 48 -8.89 -8.23 8.39
CA LYS A 48 -9.44 -9.32 9.17
C LYS A 48 -8.27 -10.24 9.40
N THR A 49 -8.02 -10.55 10.66
CA THR A 49 -7.03 -11.55 11.00
C THR A 49 -7.38 -12.83 10.24
N PRO A 50 -6.40 -13.68 9.89
CA PRO A 50 -6.68 -14.94 9.22
C PRO A 50 -7.75 -15.77 9.96
N GLU A 51 -7.79 -15.67 11.28
CA GLU A 51 -8.77 -16.30 12.17
C GLU A 51 -10.20 -15.78 11.90
N GLU A 52 -10.38 -14.47 11.73
CA GLU A 52 -11.66 -13.83 11.36
C GLU A 52 -12.09 -14.13 9.91
N LEU A 53 -11.15 -14.56 9.07
CA LEU A 53 -11.42 -15.05 7.71
C LEU A 53 -11.71 -16.57 7.68
N GLY A 54 -11.67 -17.25 8.84
CA GLY A 54 -11.94 -18.67 8.96
C GLY A 54 -10.72 -19.58 8.73
N TYR A 55 -9.52 -19.01 8.59
CA TYR A 55 -8.30 -19.80 8.55
C TYR A 55 -7.93 -20.26 9.97
N SER A 56 -7.73 -21.56 10.14
CA SER A 56 -7.20 -22.12 11.38
C SER A 56 -5.76 -21.66 11.59
N ARG A 57 -5.41 -21.21 12.82
CA ARG A 57 -4.00 -20.94 13.19
C ARG A 57 -3.08 -22.13 12.88
N ARG A 58 -3.60 -23.34 13.06
CA ARG A 58 -2.90 -24.60 12.82
C ARG A 58 -2.59 -24.85 11.34
N PHE A 59 -3.22 -24.13 10.41
CA PHE A 59 -2.91 -24.29 8.99
C PHE A 59 -1.46 -23.88 8.69
N LEU A 60 -0.99 -22.76 9.24
CA LEU A 60 0.39 -22.33 9.00
C LEU A 60 1.41 -23.18 9.78
N GLU A 61 1.02 -23.67 10.96
CA GLU A 61 1.90 -24.46 11.83
C GLU A 61 2.00 -25.93 11.39
N GLU A 62 0.91 -26.53 10.90
CA GLU A 62 0.82 -27.97 10.64
C GLU A 62 0.76 -28.33 9.16
N VAL A 63 0.54 -27.37 8.25
CA VAL A 63 0.40 -27.66 6.80
C VAL A 63 1.59 -27.15 5.99
N ILE A 64 2.24 -26.08 6.43
CA ILE A 64 3.44 -25.56 5.74
C ILE A 64 4.59 -26.54 5.96
N GLY A 65 5.06 -27.16 4.88
CA GLY A 65 6.18 -28.11 4.91
C GLY A 65 5.78 -29.54 5.24
N SER A 66 4.49 -29.83 5.44
CA SER A 66 3.97 -31.18 5.71
C SER A 66 3.78 -32.02 4.44
N TRP A 67 4.56 -31.75 3.41
CA TRP A 67 4.60 -32.61 2.23
C TRP A 67 5.35 -33.89 2.60
N GLU A 68 4.61 -34.94 2.94
CA GLU A 68 5.13 -36.30 3.23
C GLU A 68 5.14 -37.21 1.98
N GLY A 69 4.90 -36.64 0.79
CA GLY A 69 4.91 -37.38 -0.47
C GLY A 69 6.32 -37.67 -0.96
N GLU A 70 6.49 -37.73 -2.28
CA GLU A 70 7.80 -37.97 -2.89
C GLU A 70 8.82 -36.88 -2.52
N PRO A 71 10.13 -37.22 -2.43
CA PRO A 71 11.18 -36.25 -2.25
C PRO A 71 11.08 -35.11 -3.27
N LEU A 72 11.26 -33.87 -2.80
CA LEU A 72 11.32 -32.70 -3.68
C LEU A 72 12.62 -32.76 -4.50
N GLU A 73 12.57 -33.41 -5.65
CA GLU A 73 13.67 -33.43 -6.60
C GLU A 73 13.60 -32.20 -7.50
N ARG A 74 14.67 -31.40 -7.50
CA ARG A 74 14.82 -30.33 -8.49
C ARG A 74 15.20 -31.00 -9.82
N PRO A 75 14.37 -30.92 -10.88
CA PRO A 75 14.77 -31.42 -12.19
C PRO A 75 15.94 -30.60 -12.72
N GLU A 76 16.67 -31.15 -13.70
CA GLU A 76 17.72 -30.41 -14.37
C GLU A 76 17.17 -29.07 -14.91
N GLN A 77 17.92 -28.00 -14.66
CA GLN A 77 17.57 -26.69 -15.18
C GLN A 77 17.57 -26.74 -16.71
N LEU A 78 16.42 -26.42 -17.31
CA LEU A 78 16.32 -26.30 -18.76
C LEU A 78 17.23 -25.17 -19.27
N PRO A 79 17.68 -25.22 -20.53
CA PRO A 79 18.35 -24.10 -21.17
C PRO A 79 17.54 -22.82 -21.02
N PHE A 80 18.24 -21.68 -20.88
CA PHE A 80 17.57 -20.39 -20.85
C PHE A 80 16.78 -20.18 -22.16
N GLU A 81 15.60 -19.58 -22.04
CA GLU A 81 14.87 -19.12 -23.20
C GLU A 81 15.68 -18.04 -23.92
N GLU A 82 15.81 -18.18 -25.25
CA GLU A 82 16.32 -17.09 -26.08
C GLU A 82 15.22 -16.02 -26.15
N ARG A 83 15.51 -14.82 -25.63
CA ARG A 83 14.61 -13.67 -25.77
C ARG A 83 14.88 -12.98 -27.09
N GLU A 84 13.81 -12.53 -27.76
CA GLU A 84 13.95 -11.69 -28.95
C GLU A 84 14.69 -10.39 -28.61
N GLU A 85 15.51 -9.92 -29.57
CA GLU A 85 16.17 -8.62 -29.45
C GLU A 85 15.12 -7.51 -29.37
N ILE A 86 15.30 -6.61 -28.41
CA ILE A 86 14.43 -5.45 -28.23
C ILE A 86 14.52 -4.57 -29.48
N GLN A 87 13.44 -4.53 -30.26
CA GLN A 87 13.31 -3.62 -31.39
C GLN A 87 13.01 -2.22 -30.86
N TRP A 88 14.02 -1.37 -30.79
CA TRP A 88 13.82 0.04 -30.48
C TRP A 88 13.16 0.74 -31.68
N PRO A 89 12.05 1.48 -31.51
CA PRO A 89 11.56 2.33 -32.57
C PRO A 89 12.60 3.43 -32.83
N ILE A 90 13.28 3.34 -33.97
CA ILE A 90 14.06 4.44 -34.53
C ILE A 90 13.09 5.62 -34.78
N SER A 91 13.38 6.75 -34.12
CA SER A 91 12.67 8.03 -34.30
C SER A 91 13.02 8.70 -35.62
#